data_AF-A0A316FQV5-F1
#
_entry.id   AF-A0A316FQV5-F1
#
_cell.length_a   1.000
_cell.length_b   1.000
_cell.length_c   1.000
_cell.angle_alpha   90.00
_cell.angle_beta   90.00
_cell.angle_gamma   90.00
#
_symmetry.space_group_name_H-M   'P 1'
#
loop_
_entity.id
_entity.type
_entity.pdbx_description
1 polymer ?
#
loop_
_entity_poly.entity_id
_entity_poly.type
_entity_poly.pdbx_seq_one_letter_code
_entity_poly.pdbx_strand_id
1 'polypeptide(L)'
;MLTSRVLLVTAALPLAVPAVPVAAVPAPPPLHQGWIVTEQTPYRCLTGGPTGTVLHTADCDRANQGQDFYQTSEGHFTQGDNCVQPNAAGTRAVVARCTYRANQSWWYATTLRAGGRQGRCLTELSVDPAGVGKVRLRPCTGAAGQRWRSVNPW
;
A
#
# COMPACT_ATOMS: atom_id res chain seq x y z
N MET A 1 23.87 79.35 -6.98
CA MET A 1 23.33 78.76 -8.23
C MET A 1 22.71 77.42 -7.86
N LEU A 2 21.38 77.35 -7.93
CA LEU A 2 20.54 76.19 -7.62
C LEU A 2 20.64 75.15 -8.73
N THR A 3 20.81 73.88 -8.40
CA THR A 3 20.48 72.76 -9.31
C THR A 3 19.68 71.71 -8.53
N SER A 4 18.36 71.85 -8.63
CA SER A 4 17.36 70.92 -8.11
C SER A 4 17.34 69.66 -8.99
N ARG A 5 17.60 68.49 -8.41
CA ARG A 5 17.46 67.19 -9.07
C ARG A 5 16.16 66.55 -8.62
N VAL A 6 15.20 66.46 -9.53
CA VAL A 6 13.93 65.74 -9.34
C VAL A 6 14.20 64.24 -9.54
N LEU A 7 14.01 63.45 -8.49
CA LEU A 7 14.03 61.99 -8.53
C LEU A 7 12.62 61.48 -8.83
N LEU A 8 12.43 60.88 -10.00
CA LEU A 8 11.24 60.10 -10.35
C LEU A 8 11.26 58.78 -9.57
N VAL A 9 10.35 58.62 -8.62
CA VAL A 9 10.08 57.35 -7.95
C VAL A 9 9.08 56.57 -8.81
N THR A 10 9.57 55.57 -9.54
CA THR A 10 8.72 54.59 -10.23
C THR A 10 8.14 53.62 -9.21
N ALA A 11 6.83 53.75 -8.95
CA ALA A 11 6.08 52.80 -8.14
C ALA A 11 5.91 51.47 -8.92
N ALA A 12 6.65 50.44 -8.50
CA ALA A 12 6.41 49.07 -8.96
C ALA A 12 5.23 48.47 -8.18
N LEU A 13 4.10 48.29 -8.84
CA LEU A 13 2.95 47.54 -8.31
C LEU A 13 3.30 46.05 -8.22
N PRO A 14 3.24 45.41 -7.03
CA PRO A 14 3.35 43.96 -6.95
C PRO A 14 2.09 43.33 -7.55
N LEU A 15 2.27 42.57 -8.64
CA LEU A 15 1.24 41.68 -9.18
C LEU A 15 0.95 40.59 -8.13
N ALA A 16 -0.18 40.72 -7.44
CA ALA A 16 -0.69 39.67 -6.57
C ALA A 16 -1.11 38.47 -7.44
N VAL A 17 -0.31 37.40 -7.41
CA VAL A 17 -0.68 36.13 -8.03
C VAL A 17 -1.79 35.51 -7.18
N PRO A 18 -2.97 35.17 -7.74
CA PRO A 18 -3.99 34.46 -7.00
C PRO A 18 -3.47 33.08 -6.62
N ALA A 19 -3.45 32.78 -5.32
CA ALA A 19 -3.13 31.45 -4.82
C ALA A 19 -4.17 30.47 -5.36
N VAL A 20 -3.73 29.58 -6.25
CA VAL A 20 -4.56 28.46 -6.72
C VAL A 20 -4.85 27.58 -5.50
N PRO A 21 -6.11 27.27 -5.17
CA PRO A 21 -6.39 26.33 -4.10
C PRO A 21 -5.79 24.98 -4.50
N VAL A 22 -4.77 24.55 -3.75
CA VAL A 22 -4.22 23.20 -3.88
C VAL A 22 -5.32 22.25 -3.43
N ALA A 23 -5.89 21.49 -4.36
CA ALA A 23 -6.80 20.42 -4.02
C ALA A 23 -6.08 19.49 -3.03
N ALA A 24 -6.69 19.24 -1.87
CA ALA A 24 -6.15 18.29 -0.90
C ALA A 24 -5.93 16.94 -1.61
N VAL A 25 -4.67 16.54 -1.75
CA VAL A 25 -4.33 15.17 -2.17
C VAL A 25 -4.93 14.25 -1.11
N PRO A 26 -5.81 13.30 -1.47
CA PRO A 26 -6.35 12.36 -0.49
C PRO A 26 -5.17 11.69 0.22
N ALA A 27 -5.10 11.87 1.54
CA ALA A 27 -4.06 11.24 2.35
C ALA A 27 -4.02 9.72 2.07
N PRO A 28 -2.83 9.09 2.14
CA PRO A 28 -2.74 7.64 2.08
C PRO A 28 -3.69 7.01 3.11
N PRO A 29 -4.49 5.98 2.74
CA PRO A 29 -5.22 5.19 3.72
C PRO A 29 -4.26 4.63 4.79
N PRO A 30 -4.77 4.33 6.00
CA PRO A 30 -3.97 4.19 7.21
C PRO A 30 -2.81 3.21 7.08
N LEU A 31 -1.69 3.57 7.72
CA LEU A 31 -0.53 2.73 7.99
C LEU A 31 -1.00 1.47 8.72
N HIS A 32 -1.26 0.40 7.98
CA HIS A 32 -1.65 -0.89 8.52
C HIS A 32 -0.56 -1.41 9.46
N GLN A 33 -0.97 -1.91 10.62
CA GLN A 33 -0.12 -2.69 11.52
C GLN A 33 -0.96 -3.84 12.06
N GLY A 34 -0.56 -5.08 11.77
CA GLY A 34 -1.20 -6.29 12.28
C GLY A 34 -1.57 -7.26 11.19
N TRP A 35 -2.79 -7.79 11.28
CA TRP A 35 -3.26 -8.84 10.42
C TRP A 35 -4.05 -8.32 9.23
N ILE A 36 -3.84 -8.95 8.09
CA ILE A 36 -4.63 -8.73 6.89
C ILE A 36 -5.56 -9.93 6.74
N VAL A 37 -6.84 -9.73 6.98
CA VAL A 37 -7.84 -10.81 7.02
C VAL A 37 -8.68 -10.78 5.75
N THR A 38 -8.93 -11.94 5.15
CA THR A 38 -9.86 -12.03 3.99
C THR A 38 -11.29 -11.73 4.43
N GLU A 39 -11.98 -10.84 3.72
CA GLU A 39 -13.38 -10.54 4.05
C GLU A 39 -14.30 -11.74 3.79
N GLN A 40 -13.92 -12.63 2.87
CA GLN A 40 -14.69 -13.82 2.54
C GLN A 40 -14.73 -14.84 3.69
N THR A 41 -13.65 -14.95 4.47
CA THR A 41 -13.54 -15.88 5.60
C THR A 41 -12.78 -15.21 6.75
N PRO A 42 -13.47 -14.47 7.65
CA PRO A 42 -12.84 -13.50 8.56
C PRO A 42 -12.02 -14.11 9.71
N TYR A 43 -11.75 -15.42 9.69
CA TYR A 43 -10.86 -16.13 10.59
C TYR A 43 -9.53 -16.53 9.92
N ARG A 44 -9.34 -16.14 8.66
CA ARG A 44 -8.16 -16.47 7.86
C ARG A 44 -7.32 -15.24 7.59
N CYS A 45 -6.05 -15.34 7.91
CA CYS A 45 -5.07 -14.28 7.80
C CYS A 45 -4.21 -14.51 6.57
N LEU A 46 -3.84 -13.42 5.89
CA LEU A 46 -2.74 -13.43 4.96
C LEU A 46 -1.50 -13.90 5.72
N THR A 47 -0.75 -14.79 5.12
CA THR A 47 0.41 -15.43 5.73
C THR A 47 1.57 -15.39 4.73
N GLY A 48 2.70 -14.90 5.22
CA GLY A 48 4.00 -14.93 4.57
C GLY A 48 4.94 -15.88 5.28
N GLY A 49 6.19 -15.47 5.44
CA GLY A 49 7.25 -16.28 6.01
C GLY A 49 8.64 -15.81 5.56
N PRO A 50 9.64 -16.70 5.49
CA PRO A 50 10.97 -16.32 5.01
C PRO A 50 10.95 -15.84 3.55
N THR A 51 12.01 -15.14 3.14
CA THR A 51 12.20 -14.72 1.74
C THR A 51 12.01 -15.90 0.77
N GLY A 52 11.24 -15.67 -0.30
CA GLY A 52 10.84 -16.67 -1.28
C GLY A 52 9.45 -17.27 -1.03
N THR A 53 8.89 -17.09 0.18
CA THR A 53 7.54 -17.55 0.50
C THR A 53 6.51 -16.88 -0.40
N VAL A 54 5.66 -17.68 -1.05
CA VAL A 54 4.48 -17.18 -1.75
C VAL A 54 3.41 -16.88 -0.70
N LEU A 55 2.86 -15.67 -0.75
CA LEU A 55 1.76 -15.33 0.15
C LEU A 55 0.59 -16.27 -0.07
N HIS A 56 0.00 -16.71 1.02
CA HIS A 56 -1.16 -17.58 1.11
C HIS A 56 -2.07 -17.08 2.23
N THR A 57 -3.20 -17.74 2.47
CA THR A 57 -3.91 -17.55 3.74
C THR A 57 -3.81 -18.81 4.59
N ALA A 58 -3.83 -18.63 5.90
CA ALA A 58 -3.98 -19.70 6.88
C ALA A 58 -4.94 -19.22 7.98
N ASP A 59 -5.30 -20.09 8.91
CA ASP A 59 -6.05 -19.65 10.08
C ASP A 59 -5.23 -18.63 10.87
N CYS A 60 -5.90 -17.61 11.39
CA CYS A 60 -5.25 -16.55 12.15
C CYS A 60 -4.68 -17.10 13.47
N ASP A 61 -3.40 -16.84 13.73
CA ASP A 61 -2.66 -17.34 14.87
C ASP A 61 -1.71 -16.25 15.42
N ARG A 62 -1.90 -15.89 16.69
CA ARG A 62 -1.06 -14.89 17.40
C ARG A 62 0.39 -15.31 17.58
N ALA A 63 0.68 -16.61 17.55
CA ALA A 63 2.05 -17.08 17.60
C ALA A 63 2.77 -16.97 16.24
N ASN A 64 2.01 -16.81 15.14
CA ASN A 64 2.56 -16.79 13.80
C ASN A 64 2.93 -15.36 13.36
N GLN A 65 4.18 -14.97 13.62
CA GLN A 65 4.74 -13.68 13.16
C GLN A 65 4.73 -13.52 11.64
N GLY A 66 4.57 -14.62 10.88
CA GLY A 66 4.32 -14.59 9.43
C GLY A 66 2.94 -14.04 9.05
N GLN A 67 2.11 -13.65 10.00
CA GLN A 67 0.82 -12.98 9.78
C GLN A 67 0.84 -11.49 10.15
N ASP A 68 1.94 -11.02 10.73
CA ASP A 68 2.12 -9.61 11.06
C ASP A 68 2.64 -8.87 9.83
N PHE A 69 1.84 -7.93 9.35
CA PHE A 69 2.15 -7.05 8.24
C PHE A 69 2.14 -5.60 8.72
N TYR A 70 3.01 -4.81 8.10
CA TYR A 70 3.07 -3.38 8.31
C TYR A 70 3.02 -2.69 6.96
N GLN A 71 2.30 -1.57 6.87
CA GLN A 71 2.33 -0.72 5.69
C GLN A 71 3.03 0.59 6.03
N THR A 72 4.08 0.90 5.29
CA THR A 72 4.81 2.17 5.42
C THR A 72 4.05 3.32 4.76
N SER A 73 4.46 4.57 5.03
CA SER A 73 3.78 5.77 4.50
C SER A 73 3.93 5.91 2.99
N GLU A 74 4.99 5.29 2.45
CA GLU A 74 5.32 5.21 1.03
C GLU A 74 4.58 4.05 0.34
N GLY A 75 3.75 3.30 1.09
CA GLY A 75 2.93 2.22 0.57
C GLY A 75 3.67 0.90 0.39
N HIS A 76 4.74 0.64 1.14
CA HIS A 76 5.38 -0.68 1.14
C HIS A 76 4.73 -1.60 2.17
N PHE A 77 4.47 -2.85 1.80
CA PHE A 77 4.09 -3.88 2.77
C PHE A 77 5.33 -4.62 3.25
N THR A 78 5.55 -4.61 4.55
CA THR A 78 6.66 -5.31 5.20
C THR A 78 6.14 -6.41 6.13
N GLN A 79 7.03 -7.36 6.39
CA GLN A 79 6.86 -8.47 7.32
C GLN A 79 8.22 -8.76 7.94
N GLY A 80 8.40 -8.36 9.20
CA GLY A 80 9.72 -8.25 9.81
C GLY A 80 10.65 -7.38 8.95
N ASP A 81 11.85 -7.88 8.66
CA ASP A 81 12.87 -7.21 7.82
C ASP A 81 12.65 -7.40 6.30
N ASN A 82 11.57 -8.07 5.91
CA ASN A 82 11.26 -8.36 4.51
C ASN A 82 10.10 -7.52 4.00
N CYS A 83 9.98 -7.46 2.67
CA CYS A 83 8.95 -6.74 1.94
C CYS A 83 8.15 -7.70 1.06
N VAL A 84 6.92 -7.34 0.75
CA VAL A 84 6.09 -8.07 -0.21
C VAL A 84 6.28 -7.49 -1.62
N GLN A 85 6.41 -8.34 -2.62
CA GLN A 85 6.41 -7.94 -4.03
C GLN A 85 5.72 -8.96 -4.92
N PRO A 86 5.29 -8.58 -6.13
CA PRO A 86 4.99 -9.56 -7.18
C PRO A 86 6.23 -10.40 -7.52
N ASN A 87 6.02 -11.67 -7.86
CA ASN A 87 7.04 -12.48 -8.49
C ASN A 87 7.34 -11.98 -9.92
N ALA A 88 8.39 -12.50 -10.56
CA ALA A 88 8.80 -12.08 -11.90
C ALA A 88 7.68 -12.18 -12.96
N ALA A 89 6.78 -13.15 -12.83
CA ALA A 89 5.63 -13.32 -13.72
C ALA A 89 4.44 -12.38 -13.41
N GLY A 90 4.48 -11.61 -12.31
CA GLY A 90 3.39 -10.72 -11.89
C GLY A 90 2.09 -11.43 -11.50
N THR A 91 2.14 -12.73 -11.20
CA THR A 91 0.95 -13.57 -10.93
C THR A 91 0.80 -13.96 -9.47
N ARG A 92 1.87 -13.87 -8.68
CA ARG A 92 1.92 -14.22 -7.25
C ARG A 92 2.55 -13.08 -6.48
N ALA A 93 2.13 -12.87 -5.24
CA ALA A 93 2.87 -12.05 -4.28
C ALA A 93 3.81 -12.96 -3.48
N VAL A 94 5.03 -12.49 -3.23
CA VAL A 94 6.07 -13.21 -2.51
C VAL A 94 6.73 -12.31 -1.47
N VAL A 95 7.22 -12.91 -0.40
CA VAL A 95 8.12 -12.25 0.54
C VAL A 95 9.51 -12.18 -0.09
N ALA A 96 10.14 -11.02 -0.05
CA ALA A 96 11.45 -10.76 -0.60
C ALA A 96 12.22 -9.76 0.27
N ARG A 97 13.53 -9.69 0.06
CA ARG A 97 14.34 -8.63 0.68
C ARG A 97 13.80 -7.26 0.31
N CYS A 98 13.73 -6.35 1.28
CA CYS A 98 13.36 -4.97 1.02
C CYS A 98 14.36 -4.28 0.11
N THR A 99 13.84 -3.68 -0.95
CA THR A 99 14.55 -2.78 -1.88
C THR A 99 13.86 -1.43 -1.99
N TYR A 100 12.59 -1.33 -1.54
CA TYR A 100 11.76 -0.13 -1.57
C TYR A 100 11.61 0.48 -2.97
N ARG A 101 11.72 -0.36 -4.01
CA ARG A 101 11.49 0.02 -5.40
C ARG A 101 10.02 -0.11 -5.77
N ALA A 102 9.66 0.37 -6.96
CA ALA A 102 8.27 0.37 -7.44
C ALA A 102 7.60 -1.02 -7.47
N ASN A 103 8.37 -2.10 -7.64
CA ASN A 103 7.85 -3.47 -7.57
C ASN A 103 7.53 -3.95 -6.14
N GLN A 104 7.85 -3.15 -5.11
CA GLN A 104 7.46 -3.34 -3.71
C GLN A 104 6.46 -2.28 -3.24
N SER A 105 5.91 -1.48 -4.15
CA SER A 105 4.86 -0.52 -3.84
C SER A 105 3.50 -1.20 -3.87
N TRP A 106 2.63 -0.84 -2.93
CA TRP A 106 1.30 -1.39 -2.77
C TRP A 106 0.32 -0.29 -2.42
N TRP A 107 -0.89 -0.42 -2.95
CA TRP A 107 -2.02 0.38 -2.52
C TRP A 107 -2.97 -0.49 -1.73
N TYR A 108 -3.34 -0.05 -0.52
CA TYR A 108 -4.28 -0.74 0.34
C TYR A 108 -5.34 0.23 0.82
N ALA A 109 -6.59 -0.21 0.70
CA ALA A 109 -7.75 0.43 1.28
C ALA A 109 -8.69 -0.69 1.74
N THR A 110 -9.51 -1.20 0.82
CA THR A 110 -10.27 -2.45 0.99
C THR A 110 -9.73 -3.58 0.13
N THR A 111 -8.91 -3.26 -0.88
CA THR A 111 -8.22 -4.23 -1.74
C THR A 111 -6.72 -3.98 -1.67
N LEU A 112 -5.90 -5.02 -1.61
CA LEU A 112 -4.45 -4.87 -1.80
C LEU A 112 -4.11 -4.92 -3.30
N ARG A 113 -3.46 -3.86 -3.81
CA ARG A 113 -3.08 -3.74 -5.21
C ARG A 113 -1.57 -3.56 -5.37
N ALA A 114 -0.95 -4.39 -6.19
CA ALA A 114 0.49 -4.33 -6.45
C ALA A 114 0.84 -3.21 -7.44
N GLY A 115 1.81 -2.36 -7.09
CA GLY A 115 2.28 -1.24 -7.93
C GLY A 115 1.40 0.01 -7.89
N GLY A 116 0.46 0.11 -6.94
CA GLY A 116 -0.40 1.29 -6.75
C GLY A 116 -1.87 1.09 -7.13
N ARG A 117 -2.62 2.20 -7.29
CA ARG A 117 -4.09 2.20 -7.46
C ARG A 117 -4.58 1.44 -8.70
N GLN A 118 -3.81 1.41 -9.78
CA GLN A 118 -4.14 0.71 -11.03
C GLN A 118 -3.55 -0.72 -11.09
N GLY A 119 -2.96 -1.16 -9.99
CA GLY A 119 -2.34 -2.48 -9.86
C GLY A 119 -3.31 -3.64 -9.91
N ARG A 120 -2.76 -4.84 -10.03
CA ARG A 120 -3.51 -6.10 -9.89
C ARG A 120 -3.85 -6.33 -8.42
N CYS A 121 -5.04 -6.88 -8.18
CA CYS A 121 -5.55 -7.16 -6.85
C CYS A 121 -5.03 -8.50 -6.31
N LEU A 122 -4.57 -8.49 -5.07
CA LEU A 122 -4.34 -9.71 -4.29
C LEU A 122 -5.68 -10.40 -4.06
N THR A 123 -5.78 -11.65 -4.48
CA THR A 123 -7.04 -12.41 -4.54
C THR A 123 -6.83 -13.79 -3.94
N GLU A 124 -7.60 -14.13 -2.91
CA GLU A 124 -7.78 -15.52 -2.48
C GLU A 124 -8.72 -16.22 -3.46
N LEU A 125 -8.24 -17.32 -4.07
CA LEU A 125 -8.99 -18.04 -5.11
C LEU A 125 -9.72 -19.26 -4.57
N SER A 126 -9.12 -19.94 -3.60
CA SER A 126 -9.60 -21.22 -3.06
C SER A 126 -8.87 -21.51 -1.76
N VAL A 127 -9.48 -22.32 -0.89
CA VAL A 127 -8.83 -22.94 0.26
C VAL A 127 -8.76 -24.44 0.00
N ASP A 128 -7.59 -25.04 0.22
CA ASP A 128 -7.42 -26.48 0.07
C ASP A 128 -7.88 -27.26 1.32
N PRO A 129 -7.98 -28.61 1.26
CA PRO A 129 -8.41 -29.41 2.41
C PRO A 129 -7.50 -29.32 3.63
N ALA A 130 -6.25 -28.86 3.48
CA ALA A 130 -5.33 -28.64 4.58
C ALA A 130 -5.51 -27.25 5.23
N GLY A 131 -6.48 -26.46 4.75
CA GLY A 131 -6.73 -25.13 5.28
C GLY A 131 -5.72 -24.09 4.78
N VAL A 132 -5.07 -24.30 3.63
CA VAL A 132 -4.17 -23.31 3.02
C VAL A 132 -4.88 -22.62 1.85
N GLY A 133 -4.94 -21.29 1.89
CA GLY A 133 -5.60 -20.48 0.88
C GLY A 133 -4.66 -20.06 -0.23
N LYS A 134 -5.07 -20.30 -1.47
CA LYS A 134 -4.31 -19.96 -2.67
C LYS A 134 -4.53 -18.50 -3.03
N VAL A 135 -3.52 -17.67 -2.77
CA VAL A 135 -3.54 -16.23 -3.10
C VAL A 135 -2.80 -15.94 -4.42
N ARG A 136 -3.39 -15.13 -5.30
CA ARG A 136 -2.83 -14.73 -6.60
C ARG A 136 -3.12 -13.26 -6.92
N LEU A 137 -2.32 -12.67 -7.80
CA LEU A 137 -2.60 -11.36 -8.38
C LEU A 137 -3.53 -11.51 -9.59
N ARG A 138 -4.70 -10.90 -9.53
CA ARG A 138 -5.74 -10.93 -10.59
C ARG A 138 -6.17 -9.51 -10.99
N PRO A 139 -6.83 -9.35 -12.16
CA PRO A 139 -7.56 -8.12 -12.41
C PRO A 139 -8.51 -7.81 -11.25
N CYS A 140 -8.61 -6.54 -10.89
CA CYS A 140 -9.50 -6.11 -9.83
C CYS A 140 -10.95 -6.15 -10.31
N THR A 141 -11.79 -6.92 -9.63
CA THR A 141 -13.22 -7.05 -9.87
C THR A 141 -14.06 -6.59 -8.68
N GLY A 142 -13.45 -6.45 -7.49
CA GLY A 142 -14.16 -6.11 -6.26
C GLY A 142 -14.89 -7.28 -5.60
N ALA A 143 -14.65 -8.51 -6.08
CA ALA A 143 -15.15 -9.74 -5.49
C ALA A 143 -14.69 -9.91 -4.03
N ALA A 144 -15.44 -10.69 -3.23
CA ALA A 144 -15.17 -10.87 -1.80
C ALA A 144 -13.74 -11.37 -1.52
N GLY A 145 -13.24 -12.35 -2.27
CA GLY A 145 -11.85 -12.84 -2.13
C GLY A 145 -10.75 -11.83 -2.52
N GLN A 146 -11.11 -10.63 -3.01
CA GLN A 146 -10.18 -9.51 -3.24
C GLN A 146 -10.24 -8.45 -2.15
N ARG A 147 -11.16 -8.60 -1.20
CA ARG A 147 -11.36 -7.66 -0.12
C ARG A 147 -10.67 -8.14 1.13
N TRP A 148 -9.95 -7.23 1.75
CA TRP A 148 -9.10 -7.49 2.88
C TRP A 148 -9.38 -6.47 3.96
N ARG A 149 -9.33 -6.92 5.21
CA ARG A 149 -9.55 -6.08 6.39
C ARG A 149 -8.27 -6.00 7.18
N SER A 150 -7.94 -4.79 7.61
CA SER A 150 -6.87 -4.53 8.56
C SER A 150 -7.43 -4.81 9.94
N VAL A 151 -6.86 -5.79 10.64
CA VAL A 151 -7.21 -6.12 12.01
C VAL A 151 -5.97 -5.94 12.86
N ASN A 152 -6.12 -5.19 13.95
CA ASN A 152 -5.10 -5.13 14.99
C ASN A 152 -5.45 -6.19 16.07
N PRO A 153 -4.65 -7.24 16.25
CA PRO A 153 -4.93 -8.32 17.20
C PRO A 153 -4.42 -8.08 18.64
N TRP A 154 -3.79 -6.93 18.93
CA TRP A 154 -3.22 -6.59 20.25
C TRP A 154 -4.00 -5.54 21.04
#